data_AF-A0A258B3U4-F1
#
_entry.id   AF-A0A258B3U4-F1
#
_cell.length_a   1.000
_cell.length_b   1.000
_cell.length_c   1.000
_cell.angle_alpha   90.00
_cell.angle_beta   90.00
_cell.angle_gamma   90.00
#
_symmetry.space_group_name_H-M   'P 1'
#
loop_
_entity.id
_entity.type
_entity.pdbx_description
1 polymer ?
#
loop_
_entity_poly.entity_id
_entity_poly.type
_entity_poly.pdbx_seq_one_letter_code
_entity_poly.pdbx_strand_id
1 'polypeptide(L)'
;PIDGTMGFTKGSPYWTIALAIVDNGQPVAGVVYAPDAQELYAAGLGLGATLNGDPIAATATAQLENAHVIGDARVFGKAIWRGDWPKLLVTSRPSVAYRMVCVAAGRADFTLALTPKRDWDVAAATLIAQEAGAKTSDHLGNPYHFNGKSSLKPSLVCACEPLYADILRRCAHLTTLDHI
;
A
#
# COMPACT_ATOMS: atom_id res chain seq x y z
N PRO A 1 -4.68 -14.28 -7.71
CA PRO A 1 -3.99 -15.59 -7.57
C PRO A 1 -2.54 -15.46 -7.11
N ILE A 2 -1.70 -14.63 -7.72
CA ILE A 2 -0.36 -14.28 -7.22
C ILE A 2 -0.10 -12.79 -7.50
N ASP A 3 0.11 -11.99 -6.47
CA ASP A 3 0.67 -10.64 -6.55
C ASP A 3 2.19 -10.69 -6.34
N GLY A 4 2.93 -9.89 -7.10
CA GLY A 4 4.40 -9.99 -7.19
C GLY A 4 4.89 -11.11 -8.10
N THR A 5 4.16 -11.43 -9.19
CA THR A 5 4.48 -12.53 -10.13
C THR A 5 5.93 -12.53 -10.61
N MET A 6 6.48 -11.36 -10.98
CA MET A 6 7.89 -11.24 -11.41
C MET A 6 8.89 -11.54 -10.28
N GLY A 7 8.51 -11.29 -9.04
CA GLY A 7 9.31 -11.65 -7.87
C GLY A 7 9.24 -13.15 -7.60
N PHE A 8 8.03 -13.72 -7.64
CA PHE A 8 7.80 -15.15 -7.50
C PHE A 8 8.63 -15.96 -8.52
N THR A 9 8.58 -15.59 -9.81
CA THR A 9 9.37 -16.27 -10.85
C THR A 9 10.89 -16.14 -10.68
N LYS A 10 11.34 -15.15 -9.90
CA LYS A 10 12.76 -14.94 -9.56
C LYS A 10 13.14 -15.49 -8.18
N GLY A 11 12.25 -16.23 -7.51
CA GLY A 11 12.50 -16.82 -6.19
C GLY A 11 12.50 -15.82 -5.02
N SER A 12 11.90 -14.64 -5.19
CA SER A 12 11.70 -13.72 -4.06
C SER A 12 10.65 -14.27 -3.10
N PRO A 13 10.89 -14.29 -1.78
CA PRO A 13 9.94 -14.80 -0.78
C PRO A 13 8.74 -13.86 -0.52
N TYR A 14 8.77 -12.66 -1.09
CA TYR A 14 7.80 -11.59 -0.80
C TYR A 14 6.70 -11.45 -1.87
N TRP A 15 6.16 -12.57 -2.34
CA TRP A 15 4.93 -12.62 -3.15
C TRP A 15 3.73 -12.95 -2.27
N THR A 16 2.53 -12.62 -2.72
CA THR A 16 1.33 -12.83 -1.91
C THR A 16 0.14 -13.33 -2.69
N ILE A 17 -0.79 -13.94 -1.98
CA ILE A 17 -2.15 -14.19 -2.42
C ILE A 17 -3.04 -13.16 -1.70
N ALA A 18 -3.77 -12.35 -2.46
CA ALA A 18 -4.71 -11.37 -1.92
C ALA A 18 -6.14 -11.75 -2.32
N LEU A 19 -7.07 -11.66 -1.35
CA LEU A 19 -8.48 -11.92 -1.55
C LEU A 19 -9.31 -10.94 -0.72
N ALA A 20 -10.34 -10.36 -1.34
CA ALA A 20 -11.27 -9.46 -0.68
C ALA A 20 -12.71 -9.80 -1.05
N ILE A 21 -13.62 -9.63 -0.10
CA ILE A 21 -15.05 -9.55 -0.34
C ILE A 21 -15.38 -8.06 -0.43
N VAL A 22 -16.00 -7.67 -1.54
CA VAL A 22 -16.39 -6.27 -1.81
C VAL A 22 -17.90 -6.18 -1.82
N ASP A 23 -18.46 -5.29 -1.00
CA ASP A 23 -19.87 -4.93 -1.00
C ASP A 23 -20.03 -3.43 -1.29
N ASN A 24 -20.93 -3.07 -2.20
CA ASN A 24 -21.16 -1.69 -2.64
C ASN A 24 -19.88 -0.89 -2.97
N GLY A 25 -18.90 -1.60 -3.54
CA GLY A 25 -17.60 -1.07 -3.94
C GLY A 25 -16.61 -0.77 -2.79
N GLN A 26 -16.93 -1.22 -1.58
CA GLN A 26 -16.06 -1.17 -0.41
C GLN A 26 -15.64 -2.59 0.01
N PRO A 27 -14.37 -2.82 0.39
CA PRO A 27 -13.95 -4.11 0.91
C PRO A 27 -14.50 -4.29 2.33
N VAL A 28 -15.20 -5.41 2.59
CA VAL A 28 -15.81 -5.72 3.90
C VAL A 28 -15.10 -6.84 4.64
N ALA A 29 -14.36 -7.68 3.92
CA ALA A 29 -13.45 -8.67 4.48
C ALA A 29 -12.26 -8.83 3.53
N GLY A 30 -11.08 -9.09 4.06
CA GLY A 30 -9.87 -9.18 3.26
C GLY A 30 -8.77 -9.98 3.92
N VAL A 31 -8.04 -10.75 3.11
CA VAL A 31 -6.83 -11.45 3.51
C VAL A 31 -5.70 -11.20 2.51
N VAL A 32 -4.49 -11.09 3.04
CA VAL A 32 -3.25 -11.11 2.26
C VAL A 32 -2.36 -12.16 2.89
N TYR A 33 -2.02 -13.20 2.15
CA TYR A 33 -1.17 -14.29 2.62
C TYR A 33 0.16 -14.27 1.87
N ALA A 34 1.27 -14.21 2.61
CA ALA A 34 2.64 -14.36 2.09
C ALA A 34 3.16 -15.77 2.44
N PRO A 35 3.12 -16.73 1.49
CA PRO A 35 3.30 -18.14 1.85
C PRO A 35 4.71 -18.49 2.35
N ASP A 36 5.76 -17.95 1.70
CA ASP A 36 7.14 -18.22 2.12
C ASP A 36 7.49 -17.61 3.48
N ALA A 37 6.85 -16.48 3.81
CA ALA A 37 6.99 -15.83 5.12
C ALA A 37 6.08 -16.46 6.19
N GLN A 38 5.12 -17.30 5.79
CA GLN A 38 4.07 -17.85 6.64
C GLN A 38 3.29 -16.75 7.39
N GLU A 39 2.95 -15.67 6.67
CA GLU A 39 2.27 -14.51 7.22
C GLU A 39 0.88 -14.35 6.59
N LEU A 40 -0.16 -14.52 7.41
CA LEU A 40 -1.54 -14.26 7.05
C LEU A 40 -2.00 -12.95 7.70
N TYR A 41 -2.19 -11.94 6.88
CA TYR A 41 -2.81 -10.68 7.27
C TYR A 41 -4.32 -10.78 7.00
N ALA A 42 -5.14 -10.39 7.97
CA ALA A 42 -6.60 -10.50 7.86
C ALA A 42 -7.30 -9.31 8.52
N ALA A 43 -8.40 -8.87 7.93
CA ALA A 43 -9.27 -7.85 8.49
C ALA A 43 -10.72 -8.03 8.04
N GLY A 44 -11.64 -7.58 8.88
CA GLY A 44 -13.04 -7.35 8.55
C GLY A 44 -13.42 -5.93 8.93
N LEU A 45 -14.36 -5.33 8.19
CA LEU A 45 -14.77 -3.95 8.42
C LEU A 45 -15.25 -3.74 9.87
N GLY A 46 -14.60 -2.83 10.59
CA GLY A 46 -14.85 -2.53 11.99
C GLY A 46 -14.37 -3.59 13.00
N LEU A 47 -13.61 -4.60 12.56
CA LEU A 47 -13.11 -5.69 13.41
C LEU A 47 -11.62 -5.57 13.74
N GLY A 48 -10.94 -4.57 13.20
CA GLY A 48 -9.49 -4.45 13.28
C GLY A 48 -8.76 -5.35 12.30
N ALA A 49 -7.44 -5.27 12.34
CA ALA A 49 -6.54 -6.05 11.49
C ALA A 49 -5.64 -6.94 12.35
N THR A 50 -5.28 -8.10 11.80
CA THR A 50 -4.39 -9.06 12.45
C THR A 50 -3.29 -9.55 11.49
N LEU A 51 -2.18 -10.02 12.08
CA LEU A 51 -1.14 -10.82 11.45
C LEU A 51 -1.04 -12.14 12.21
N ASN A 52 -1.31 -13.26 11.55
CA ASN A 52 -1.32 -14.60 12.16
C ASN A 52 -2.23 -14.70 13.41
N GLY A 53 -3.30 -13.90 13.45
CA GLY A 53 -4.25 -13.84 14.56
C GLY A 53 -3.92 -12.78 15.62
N ASP A 54 -2.70 -12.24 15.63
CA ASP A 54 -2.30 -11.19 16.57
C ASP A 54 -2.70 -9.80 16.02
N PRO A 55 -3.27 -8.89 16.84
CA PRO A 55 -3.61 -7.54 16.40
C PRO A 55 -2.40 -6.77 15.89
N ILE A 56 -2.61 -5.97 14.84
CA ILE A 56 -1.59 -5.10 14.28
C ILE A 56 -2.06 -3.64 14.22
N ALA A 57 -1.10 -2.71 14.20
CA ALA A 57 -1.35 -1.29 14.05
C ALA A 57 -0.23 -0.64 13.21
N ALA A 58 -0.62 0.37 12.42
CA ALA A 58 0.33 1.21 11.70
C ALA A 58 1.19 2.03 12.68
N THR A 59 2.35 2.49 12.20
CA THR A 59 3.22 3.36 13.01
C THR A 59 2.56 4.71 13.30
N ALA A 60 3.12 5.47 14.25
CA ALA A 60 2.76 6.87 14.50
C ALA A 60 3.88 7.84 14.07
N THR A 61 4.72 7.42 13.12
CA THR A 61 5.85 8.22 12.62
C THR A 61 5.34 9.54 12.06
N ALA A 62 5.79 10.67 12.63
CA ALA A 62 5.26 11.99 12.33
C ALA A 62 6.11 12.80 11.35
N GLN A 63 7.26 12.28 10.93
CA GLN A 63 8.21 12.98 10.07
C GLN A 63 8.75 12.06 8.98
N LEU A 64 8.92 12.60 7.78
CA LEU A 64 9.47 11.86 6.64
C LEU A 64 10.98 11.58 6.78
N GLU A 65 11.70 12.35 7.60
CA GLU A 65 13.14 12.17 7.82
C GLU A 65 13.40 10.80 8.47
N ASN A 66 14.16 9.96 7.77
CA ASN A 66 14.42 8.55 8.05
C ASN A 66 13.19 7.64 8.12
N ALA A 67 12.04 8.07 7.58
CA ALA A 67 10.87 7.21 7.44
C ALA A 67 11.19 5.98 6.58
N HIS A 68 10.69 4.82 6.99
CA HIS A 68 10.85 3.56 6.28
C HIS A 68 9.77 3.43 5.21
N VAL A 69 10.22 3.29 3.96
CA VAL A 69 9.37 3.10 2.80
C VAL A 69 9.61 1.73 2.21
N ILE A 70 8.52 1.04 1.88
CA ILE A 70 8.61 -0.12 0.99
C ILE A 70 8.13 0.28 -0.40
N GLY A 71 9.03 0.33 -1.37
CA GLY A 71 8.72 0.83 -2.70
C GLY A 71 9.92 0.79 -3.65
N ASP A 72 9.82 1.57 -4.73
CA ASP A 72 10.92 1.74 -5.68
C ASP A 72 11.68 3.03 -5.35
N ALA A 73 12.92 2.90 -4.88
CA ALA A 73 13.77 4.03 -4.51
C ALA A 73 13.93 5.06 -5.64
N ARG A 74 13.86 4.61 -6.91
CA ARG A 74 14.00 5.50 -8.07
C ARG A 74 12.86 6.52 -8.15
N VAL A 75 11.68 6.21 -7.62
CA VAL A 75 10.53 7.14 -7.63
C VAL A 75 10.88 8.44 -6.92
N PHE A 76 11.58 8.38 -5.78
CA PHE A 76 11.89 9.54 -4.95
C PHE A 76 12.98 10.45 -5.52
N GLY A 77 13.81 9.94 -6.43
CA GLY A 77 14.86 10.70 -7.12
C GLY A 77 14.46 11.22 -8.51
N LYS A 78 13.22 11.00 -8.96
CA LYS A 78 12.75 11.49 -10.28
C LYS A 78 12.64 13.02 -10.27
N ALA A 79 12.97 13.66 -11.39
CA ALA A 79 12.80 15.11 -11.61
C ALA A 79 11.33 15.59 -11.70
N ILE A 80 10.37 14.72 -11.35
CA ILE A 80 8.94 15.02 -11.31
C ILE A 80 8.53 15.79 -10.05
N TRP A 81 9.37 15.83 -9.01
CA TRP A 81 9.03 16.41 -7.71
C TRP A 81 9.34 17.91 -7.65
N ARG A 82 8.45 18.69 -7.02
CA ARG A 82 8.71 20.09 -6.66
C ARG A 82 9.50 20.14 -5.34
N GLY A 83 10.78 19.81 -5.42
CA GLY A 83 11.70 19.74 -4.29
C GLY A 83 12.03 18.31 -3.87
N ASP A 84 13.13 18.18 -3.14
CA ASP A 84 13.69 16.89 -2.78
C ASP A 84 12.88 16.18 -1.70
N TRP A 85 12.89 14.86 -1.74
CA TRP A 85 12.49 14.05 -0.59
C TRP A 85 13.60 14.11 0.47
N PRO A 86 13.25 14.11 1.77
CA PRO A 86 14.24 13.96 2.83
C PRO A 86 14.89 12.57 2.75
N LYS A 87 15.85 12.30 3.63
CA LYS A 87 16.47 10.98 3.65
C LYS A 87 15.42 9.93 4.03
N LEU A 88 15.16 8.99 3.12
CA LEU A 88 14.24 7.86 3.35
C LEU A 88 15.04 6.56 3.49
N LEU A 89 14.55 5.65 4.32
CA LEU A 89 15.04 4.27 4.35
C LEU A 89 14.18 3.47 3.39
N VAL A 90 14.64 3.21 2.16
CA VAL A 90 13.81 2.55 1.14
C VAL A 90 14.20 1.09 0.96
N THR A 91 13.24 0.17 1.12
CA THR A 91 13.39 -1.24 0.76
C THR A 91 12.41 -1.62 -0.35
N SER A 92 12.73 -2.65 -1.14
CA SER A 92 11.88 -3.10 -2.26
C SER A 92 11.25 -4.46 -1.98
N ARG A 93 9.97 -4.61 -2.34
CA ARG A 93 9.20 -5.86 -2.30
C ARG A 93 8.37 -5.97 -3.57
N PRO A 94 8.30 -7.12 -4.26
CA PRO A 94 7.65 -7.22 -5.57
C PRO A 94 6.13 -7.18 -5.51
N SER A 95 5.52 -7.78 -4.48
CA SER A 95 4.07 -7.68 -4.23
C SER A 95 3.72 -6.29 -3.72
N VAL A 96 2.66 -5.69 -4.26
CA VAL A 96 2.09 -4.42 -3.80
C VAL A 96 1.25 -4.61 -2.55
N ALA A 97 0.45 -5.67 -2.50
CA ALA A 97 -0.35 -6.02 -1.33
C ALA A 97 0.55 -6.21 -0.10
N TYR A 98 1.71 -6.87 -0.25
CA TYR A 98 2.68 -7.06 0.83
C TYR A 98 3.22 -5.74 1.38
N ARG A 99 3.50 -4.75 0.51
CA ARG A 99 3.97 -3.42 0.95
C ARG A 99 2.92 -2.75 1.83
N MET A 100 1.66 -2.81 1.42
CA MET A 100 0.55 -2.19 2.14
C MET A 100 0.31 -2.86 3.50
N VAL A 101 0.34 -4.19 3.57
CA VAL A 101 0.16 -4.88 4.87
C VAL A 101 1.38 -4.78 5.79
N CYS A 102 2.57 -4.52 5.24
CA CYS A 102 3.72 -4.13 6.05
C CYS A 102 3.52 -2.74 6.69
N VAL A 103 2.87 -1.79 6.00
CA VAL A 103 2.46 -0.51 6.61
C VAL A 103 1.42 -0.76 7.70
N ALA A 104 0.42 -1.61 7.42
CA ALA A 104 -0.60 -2.00 8.40
C ALA A 104 0.01 -2.63 9.67
N ALA A 105 1.09 -3.41 9.53
CA ALA A 105 1.79 -4.04 10.64
C ALA A 105 2.87 -3.18 11.30
N GLY A 106 2.95 -1.89 10.96
CA GLY A 106 3.96 -0.99 11.54
C GLY A 106 5.40 -1.35 11.16
N ARG A 107 5.59 -2.16 10.11
CA ARG A 107 6.90 -2.57 9.58
C ARG A 107 7.44 -1.64 8.51
N ALA A 108 6.66 -0.63 8.14
CA ALA A 108 7.00 0.46 7.25
C ALA A 108 6.07 1.63 7.57
N ASP A 109 6.51 2.85 7.28
CA ASP A 109 5.71 4.05 7.51
C ASP A 109 4.80 4.36 6.32
N PHE A 110 5.26 4.08 5.10
CA PHE A 110 4.41 4.19 3.91
C PHE A 110 4.88 3.37 2.69
N THR A 111 4.01 3.28 1.69
CA THR A 111 4.30 2.85 0.33
C THR A 111 3.64 3.79 -0.68
N LEU A 112 4.35 4.08 -1.77
CA LEU A 112 3.92 4.94 -2.87
C LEU A 112 4.19 4.23 -4.20
N ALA A 113 3.21 4.24 -5.09
CA ALA A 113 3.37 3.85 -6.49
C ALA A 113 2.61 4.80 -7.40
N LEU A 114 3.34 5.50 -8.26
CA LEU A 114 2.78 6.38 -9.30
C LEU A 114 2.47 5.64 -10.60
N THR A 115 2.10 4.36 -10.48
CA THR A 115 1.76 3.50 -11.62
C THR A 115 0.43 2.82 -11.36
N PRO A 116 -0.34 2.50 -12.41
CA PRO A 116 -1.65 1.89 -12.24
C PRO A 116 -1.59 0.52 -11.51
N LYS A 117 -2.65 0.22 -10.77
CA LYS A 117 -2.90 -1.06 -10.07
C LYS A 117 -4.28 -1.58 -10.43
N ARG A 118 -4.55 -2.84 -10.11
CA ARG A 118 -5.86 -3.46 -10.28
C ARG A 118 -6.55 -3.65 -8.93
N ASP A 119 -7.88 -3.78 -8.94
CA ASP A 119 -8.68 -4.04 -7.74
C ASP A 119 -8.10 -5.17 -6.89
N TRP A 120 -7.75 -6.29 -7.52
CA TRP A 120 -7.19 -7.46 -6.84
C TRP A 120 -5.78 -7.26 -6.27
N ASP A 121 -5.05 -6.22 -6.70
CA ASP A 121 -3.73 -5.89 -6.15
C ASP A 121 -3.83 -5.13 -4.82
N VAL A 122 -4.94 -4.43 -4.57
CA VAL A 122 -5.03 -3.45 -3.48
C VAL A 122 -6.27 -3.58 -2.59
N ALA A 123 -7.37 -4.20 -3.03
CA ALA A 123 -8.63 -4.20 -2.28
C ALA A 123 -8.51 -4.82 -0.88
N ALA A 124 -7.91 -6.01 -0.78
CA ALA A 124 -7.71 -6.69 0.50
C ALA A 124 -6.80 -5.89 1.43
N ALA A 125 -5.66 -5.43 0.90
CA ALA A 125 -4.68 -4.68 1.66
C ALA A 125 -5.16 -3.27 2.04
N THR A 126 -6.10 -2.70 1.28
CA THR A 126 -6.76 -1.43 1.62
C THR A 126 -7.54 -1.57 2.92
N LEU A 127 -8.40 -2.59 3.02
CA LEU A 127 -9.15 -2.86 4.25
C LEU A 127 -8.21 -3.10 5.43
N ILE A 128 -7.23 -4.00 5.26
CA ILE A 128 -6.28 -4.35 6.32
C ILE A 128 -5.52 -3.10 6.81
N ALA A 129 -5.05 -2.26 5.90
CA ALA A 129 -4.36 -1.02 6.26
C ALA A 129 -5.27 -0.04 7.01
N GLN A 130 -6.50 0.16 6.55
CA GLN A 130 -7.46 1.07 7.19
C GLN A 130 -7.85 0.60 8.60
N GLU A 131 -8.14 -0.68 8.77
CA GLU A 131 -8.45 -1.29 10.07
C GLU A 131 -7.26 -1.25 11.04
N ALA A 132 -6.03 -1.20 10.53
CA ALA A 132 -4.82 -0.99 11.33
C ALA A 132 -4.50 0.50 11.61
N GLY A 133 -5.33 1.44 11.15
CA GLY A 133 -5.17 2.88 11.38
C GLY A 133 -4.34 3.63 10.33
N ALA A 134 -3.94 2.98 9.23
CA ALA A 134 -3.31 3.64 8.09
C ALA A 134 -4.34 4.32 7.17
N LYS A 135 -3.86 5.23 6.32
CA LYS A 135 -4.66 5.90 5.28
C LYS A 135 -4.26 5.39 3.89
N THR A 136 -5.23 5.28 3.00
CA THR A 136 -5.05 4.74 1.65
C THR A 136 -5.81 5.54 0.61
N SER A 137 -5.21 5.77 -0.55
CA SER A 137 -5.86 6.47 -1.68
C SER A 137 -5.03 6.34 -2.95
N ASP A 138 -5.49 6.98 -4.02
CA ASP A 138 -4.57 7.41 -5.08
C ASP A 138 -3.66 8.58 -4.60
N HIS A 139 -2.74 9.01 -5.45
CA HIS A 139 -1.79 10.09 -5.18
C HIS A 139 -2.43 11.49 -5.02
N LEU A 140 -3.70 11.66 -5.42
CA LEU A 140 -4.45 12.91 -5.23
C LEU A 140 -5.37 12.87 -4.01
N GLY A 141 -5.38 11.76 -3.26
CA GLY A 141 -6.22 11.59 -2.08
C GLY A 141 -7.62 11.06 -2.39
N ASN A 142 -7.93 10.67 -3.63
CA ASN A 142 -9.23 10.09 -3.94
C ASN A 142 -9.31 8.67 -3.35
N PRO A 143 -10.39 8.34 -2.62
CA PRO A 143 -10.59 7.00 -2.10
C PRO A 143 -10.82 6.03 -3.26
N TYR A 144 -10.47 4.76 -3.03
CA TYR A 144 -10.76 3.71 -3.99
C TYR A 144 -12.22 3.30 -3.96
N HIS A 145 -12.76 3.02 -5.14
CA HIS A 145 -14.01 2.31 -5.33
C HIS A 145 -13.72 1.02 -6.09
N PHE A 146 -13.99 -0.13 -5.49
CA PHE A 146 -13.69 -1.45 -6.04
C PHE A 146 -14.90 -2.07 -6.73
N ASN A 147 -14.69 -3.12 -7.52
CA ASN A 147 -15.76 -3.84 -8.22
C ASN A 147 -16.65 -2.94 -9.10
N GLY A 148 -16.08 -1.83 -9.58
CA GLY A 148 -16.71 -0.94 -10.54
C GLY A 148 -16.51 -1.41 -11.98
N LYS A 149 -17.00 -0.62 -12.95
CA LYS A 149 -16.79 -0.89 -14.38
C LYS A 149 -15.30 -0.99 -14.75
N SER A 150 -14.45 -0.23 -14.07
CA SER A 150 -13.00 -0.28 -14.22
C SER A 150 -12.37 -0.84 -12.95
N SER A 151 -11.59 -1.89 -13.11
CA SER A 151 -10.73 -2.42 -12.04
C SER A 151 -9.43 -1.64 -11.88
N LEU A 152 -9.19 -0.58 -12.67
CA LEU A 152 -7.95 0.17 -12.63
C LEU A 152 -7.97 1.19 -11.48
N LYS A 153 -6.86 1.28 -10.75
CA LYS A 153 -6.54 2.33 -9.79
C LYS A 153 -5.34 3.10 -10.32
N PRO A 154 -5.39 4.43 -10.45
CA PRO A 154 -4.37 5.18 -11.19
C PRO A 154 -2.99 5.13 -10.50
N SER A 155 -2.97 5.00 -9.18
CA SER A 155 -1.77 5.01 -8.35
C SER A 155 -2.11 4.47 -6.96
N LEU A 156 -1.10 4.40 -6.10
CA LEU A 156 -1.21 3.95 -4.72
C LEU A 156 -0.45 4.83 -3.76
N VAL A 157 -1.16 5.28 -2.73
CA VAL A 157 -0.62 5.76 -1.45
C VAL A 157 -1.20 4.90 -0.35
N CYS A 158 -0.34 4.34 0.50
CA CYS A 158 -0.73 3.75 1.78
C CYS A 158 0.30 4.19 2.83
N ALA A 159 -0.13 4.88 3.88
CA ALA A 159 0.76 5.51 4.85
C ALA A 159 0.15 5.49 6.25
N CYS A 160 1.00 5.52 7.28
CA CYS A 160 0.55 5.88 8.61
C CYS A 160 -0.11 7.27 8.61
N GLU A 161 -1.07 7.47 9.51
CA GLU A 161 -1.91 8.68 9.53
C GLU A 161 -1.09 9.98 9.55
N PRO A 162 -0.04 10.14 10.38
CA PRO A 162 0.65 11.43 10.48
C PRO A 162 1.41 11.83 9.21
N LEU A 163 1.89 10.86 8.41
CA LEU A 163 2.63 11.15 7.17
C LEU A 163 1.72 11.38 5.96
N TYR A 164 0.46 10.96 6.03
CA TYR A 164 -0.42 10.89 4.86
C TYR A 164 -0.61 12.25 4.18
N ALA A 165 -0.89 13.30 4.95
CA ALA A 165 -1.11 14.64 4.42
C ALA A 165 0.15 15.21 3.73
N ASP A 166 1.33 14.96 4.29
CA ASP A 166 2.60 15.40 3.73
C ASP A 166 2.93 14.68 2.42
N ILE A 167 2.63 13.37 2.33
CA ILE A 167 2.78 12.60 1.09
C ILE A 167 1.85 13.13 -0.01
N LEU A 168 0.58 13.38 0.31
CA LEU A 168 -0.37 13.95 -0.65
C LEU A 168 0.04 15.34 -1.12
N ARG A 169 0.54 16.21 -0.22
CA ARG A 169 1.02 17.54 -0.58
C ARG A 169 2.15 17.48 -1.61
N ARG A 170 3.06 16.50 -1.47
CA ARG A 170 4.15 16.26 -2.43
C ARG A 170 3.64 15.74 -3.78
N CYS A 171 2.49 15.07 -3.82
CA CYS A 171 1.89 14.53 -5.04
C CYS A 171 0.91 15.49 -5.73
N ALA A 172 0.43 16.52 -5.04
CA ALA A 172 -0.69 17.35 -5.47
C ALA A 172 -0.49 18.05 -6.83
N HIS A 173 0.76 18.27 -7.26
CA HIS A 173 1.06 18.87 -8.57
C HIS A 173 1.08 17.86 -9.73
N LEU A 174 1.01 16.56 -9.44
CA LEU A 174 1.02 15.48 -10.43
C LEU A 174 -0.40 15.19 -10.92
N THR A 175 -1.06 16.14 -11.56
CA THR A 175 -2.47 15.98 -11.96
C THR A 175 -2.72 14.88 -12.99
N THR A 176 -1.68 14.48 -13.72
CA THR A 176 -1.68 13.30 -14.62
C THR A 176 -0.39 12.51 -14.45
N LEU A 177 -0.43 11.22 -14.80
CA LEU A 177 0.71 10.30 -14.68
C LEU A 177 1.25 9.85 -16.05
N ASP A 178 0.84 10.49 -17.15
CA ASP A 178 1.10 10.05 -18.53
C ASP A 178 2.59 10.03 -18.93
N HIS A 179 3.47 10.58 -18.09
CA HIS A 179 4.91 10.73 -18.35
C HIS A 179 5.82 10.28 -17.19
N ILE A 180 5.30 9.48 -16.25
CA ILE A 180 6.05 9.00 -15.06
C ILE A 180 6.50 7.56 -15.24
#